data_AF-A0A9E5CGY2-F1
#
_entry.id   AF-A0A9E5CGY2-F1
#
_cell.length_a   1.000
_cell.length_b   1.000
_cell.length_c   1.000
_cell.angle_alpha   90.00
_cell.angle_beta   90.00
_cell.angle_gamma   90.00
#
_symmetry.space_group_name_H-M   'P 1'
#
loop_
_entity.id
_entity.type
_entity.pdbx_description
1 polymer ?
#
loop_
_entity_poly.entity_id
_entity_poly.type
_entity_poly.pdbx_seq_one_letter_code
_entity_poly.pdbx_strand_id
1 'polypeptide(L)' 'MTTRRIILWILSIGFGLISTAGTIIIFGSDLNRFWTNFLFKGDLPLLLIVGFFSLAFIWLDLILQTQYLRN' A
#
# COMPACT_ATOMS: atom_id res chain seq x y z
N MET A 1 -5.80 -11.14 17.92
CA MET A 1 -6.08 -10.30 16.73
C MET A 1 -7.53 -10.50 16.34
N THR A 2 -8.36 -9.46 16.37
CA THR A 2 -9.79 -9.57 16.01
C THR A 2 -9.95 -9.69 14.48
N THR A 3 -10.98 -10.39 14.02
CA THR A 3 -11.27 -10.63 12.59
C THR A 3 -11.30 -9.34 11.76
N ARG A 4 -11.83 -8.25 12.34
CA ARG A 4 -11.88 -6.92 11.71
C ARG A 4 -10.48 -6.37 11.40
N ARG A 5 -9.53 -6.59 12.31
CA ARG A 5 -8.14 -6.16 12.12
C ARG A 5 -7.49 -6.92 10.96
N ILE A 6 -7.73 -8.23 10.87
CA ILE A 6 -7.19 -9.07 9.78
C ILE A 6 -7.72 -8.58 8.41
N ILE A 7 -9.03 -8.32 8.31
CA ILE A 7 -9.65 -7.81 7.09
C ILE A 7 -9.02 -6.48 6.67
N LEU A 8 -8.84 -5.57 7.63
CA LEU A 8 -8.24 -4.27 7.39
C LEU A 8 -6.82 -4.39 6.83
N TRP A 9 -5.97 -5.25 7.42
CA TRP A 9 -4.61 -5.49 6.91
C TRP A 9 -4.63 -6.04 5.49
N ILE A 10 -5.45 -7.05 5.21
CA ILE A 10 -5.52 -7.68 3.88
C ILE A 10 -5.95 -6.67 2.82
N LEU A 11 -7.03 -5.92 3.09
CA LEU A 11 -7.55 -4.93 2.14
C LEU A 11 -6.56 -3.79 1.90
N SER A 12 -5.88 -3.33 2.95
CA SER A 12 -4.89 -2.26 2.82
C SER A 12 -3.67 -2.71 2.03
N ILE A 13 -3.15 -3.93 2.27
CA ILE A 13 -2.04 -4.51 1.49
C ILE A 13 -2.45 -4.65 0.02
N GLY A 14 -3.63 -5.20 -0.24
CA GLY A 14 -4.16 -5.36 -1.59
C GLY A 14 -4.26 -4.03 -2.33
N PHE A 15 -4.81 -3.01 -1.67
CA PHE A 15 -4.92 -1.67 -2.24
C PHE A 15 -3.56 -1.05 -2.55
N GLY A 16 -2.59 -1.18 -1.65
CA GLY A 16 -1.22 -0.68 -1.85
C GLY A 16 -0.54 -1.31 -3.06
N LEU A 17 -0.64 -2.62 -3.21
CA LEU A 17 -0.07 -3.35 -4.35
C LEU A 17 -0.73 -2.97 -5.68
N ILE A 18 -2.05 -2.93 -5.73
CA ILE A 18 -2.81 -2.61 -6.94
C ILE A 18 -2.53 -1.17 -7.38
N SER A 19 -2.54 -0.22 -6.44
CA SER A 19 -2.32 1.21 -6.73
C SER A 19 -0.90 1.47 -7.21
N THR A 20 0.10 0.82 -6.62
CA THR A 20 1.48 0.93 -7.10
C THR A 20 1.64 0.31 -8.48
N ALA A 21 1.10 -0.90 -8.71
CA ALA A 21 1.16 -1.53 -10.03
C ALA A 21 0.48 -0.67 -11.10
N GLY A 22 -0.71 -0.13 -10.79
CA GLY A 22 -1.44 0.80 -11.67
C GLY A 22 -0.63 2.06 -11.97
N THR A 23 0.02 2.64 -10.96
CA THR A 23 0.90 3.81 -11.13
C THR A 23 2.05 3.49 -12.09
N ILE A 24 2.74 2.37 -11.88
CA ILE A 24 3.86 1.95 -12.76
C ILE A 24 3.40 1.79 -14.21
N ILE A 25 2.24 1.15 -14.42
CA ILE A 25 1.67 0.92 -15.76
C ILE A 25 1.27 2.25 -16.41
N ILE A 26 0.55 3.13 -15.69
CA ILE A 26 0.07 4.42 -16.21
C ILE A 26 1.24 5.31 -16.64
N PHE A 27 2.31 5.34 -15.85
CA PHE A 27 3.49 6.14 -16.16
C PHE A 27 4.46 5.46 -17.15
N GLY A 28 4.05 4.34 -17.78
CA GLY A 28 4.80 3.67 -18.84
C GLY A 28 6.21 3.27 -18.43
N SER A 29 6.43 3.00 -17.15
CA SER A 29 7.74 2.66 -16.63
C SER A 29 7.96 1.16 -16.75
N ASP A 30 8.98 0.75 -17.52
CA ASP A 30 9.45 -0.64 -17.53
C ASP A 30 9.73 -1.07 -16.09
N LEU A 31 9.10 -2.15 -15.62
CA LEU A 31 9.34 -2.70 -14.28
C LEU A 31 10.84 -2.85 -13.98
N ASN A 32 11.61 -3.31 -14.96
CA ASN A 32 13.07 -3.41 -14.82
C ASN A 32 13.74 -2.05 -14.61
N ARG A 33 13.32 -1.01 -15.35
CA ARG A 33 13.89 0.34 -15.27
C ARG A 33 13.43 1.10 -14.03
N PHE A 34 12.24 0.77 -13.52
CA PHE A 34 11.66 1.30 -12.29
C PHE A 34 12.32 0.71 -11.03
N TRP A 35 12.72 -0.57 -11.07
CA TRP A 35 13.49 -1.20 -9.99
C TRP A 35 14.99 -0.87 -10.04
N THR A 36 15.56 -0.59 -11.21
CA THR A 36 17.03 -0.44 -11.34
C THR A 36 17.53 0.98 -11.65
N ASN A 37 16.77 1.84 -12.33
CA ASN A 37 17.46 2.88 -13.11
C ASN A 37 16.80 4.23 -13.40
N PHE A 38 15.77 4.69 -12.67
CA PHE A 38 15.35 6.08 -12.90
C PHE A 38 15.02 6.83 -11.59
N LEU A 39 15.95 7.70 -11.23
CA LEU A 39 15.87 8.84 -10.30
C LEU A 39 15.90 8.62 -8.78
N PHE A 40 15.62 7.42 -8.25
CA PHE A 40 15.88 7.10 -6.85
C PHE A 40 16.47 5.70 -6.73
N LYS A 41 17.72 5.59 -6.24
CA LYS A 41 18.31 4.31 -5.86
C LYS A 41 17.35 3.60 -4.88
N GLY A 42 16.77 2.48 -5.31
CA GLY A 42 16.28 1.41 -4.42
C GLY A 42 14.80 1.42 -4.02
N ASP A 43 14.23 2.55 -3.59
CA ASP A 43 13.07 2.47 -2.68
C ASP A 43 11.76 3.11 -3.17
N LEU A 44 11.73 3.75 -4.35
CA LEU A 44 10.53 4.42 -4.87
C LEU A 44 9.28 3.50 -4.95
N PRO A 45 9.37 2.25 -5.46
CA PRO A 45 8.22 1.37 -5.51
C PRO A 45 7.71 1.01 -4.11
N LEU A 46 8.64 0.84 -3.17
CA LEU A 46 8.33 0.50 -1.78
C LEU A 46 7.68 1.68 -1.06
N LEU A 47 8.14 2.91 -1.32
CA LEU A 47 7.52 4.16 -0.88
C LEU A 47 6.10 4.33 -1.41
N LEU A 48 5.86 4.03 -2.69
CA LEU A 48 4.51 4.05 -3.26
C LEU A 48 3.60 3.01 -2.61
N ILE A 49 4.09 1.77 -2.43
CA ILE A 49 3.34 0.71 -1.75
C ILE A 49 3.00 1.15 -0.33
N VAL A 50 3.98 1.60 0.45
CA VAL A 50 3.79 2.04 1.85
C VAL A 50 2.88 3.27 1.92
N GLY A 51 3.00 4.20 0.98
CA GLY A 51 2.15 5.39 0.91
C GLY A 51 0.68 5.04 0.64
N PHE A 52 0.41 4.27 -0.41
CA PHE A 52 -0.95 3.83 -0.73
C PHE A 52 -1.52 2.88 0.32
N PHE A 53 -0.68 2.00 0.87
CA PHE A 53 -1.03 1.14 2.00
C PHE A 53 -1.47 1.96 3.22
N SER A 54 -0.68 2.96 3.62
CA SER A 54 -0.96 3.83 4.75
C SER A 54 -2.26 4.60 4.56
N LEU A 55 -2.47 5.16 3.36
CA LEU A 55 -3.74 5.82 2.99
C LEU A 55 -4.92 4.85 3.15
N ALA A 56 -4.87 3.68 2.53
CA ALA A 56 -5.95 2.69 2.64
C ALA A 56 -6.20 2.26 4.09
N PHE A 57 -5.13 2.07 4.86
CA PHE A 57 -5.20 1.70 6.27
C PHE A 57 -5.94 2.74 7.10
N ILE A 58 -5.62 4.03 6.94
CA ILE A 58 -6.25 5.13 7.69
C ILE A 58 -7.75 5.20 7.35
N TRP A 59 -8.10 5.15 6.06
CA TRP A 59 -9.49 5.22 5.62
C TRP A 59 -10.31 4.00 6.07
N LEU A 60 -9.74 2.80 5.94
CA LEU A 60 -10.40 1.56 6.35
C LEU A 60 -10.53 1.47 7.88
N ASP A 61 -9.55 1.96 8.63
CA ASP A 61 -9.65 2.03 10.09
C ASP A 61 -10.77 2.95 10.55
N LEU A 62 -10.89 4.13 9.92
CA LEU A 62 -11.97 5.07 10.20
C LEU A 62 -13.35 4.44 9.94
N ILE A 63 -13.48 3.64 8.88
CA ILE A 63 -14.74 2.96 8.52
C ILE A 63 -15.03 1.77 9.43
N LEU A 64 -14.02 0.91 9.68
CA LEU A 64 -14.19 -0.33 10.46
C LEU A 64 -14.12 -0.10 11.98
N GLN A 65 -13.76 1.11 12.40
CA GLN A 65 -13.63 1.56 13.78
C GLN A 65 -12.84 0.56 14.62
N THR A 66 -11.66 0.16 14.15
CA THR A 66 -10.95 -0.95 14.80
C THR A 66 -10.40 -0.52 16.16
N GLN A 67 -10.77 -1.26 17.20
CA GLN A 67 -10.35 -0.97 18.56
C GLN A 67 -8.96 -1.60 18.77
N TYR A 68 -7.91 -0.77 18.82
CA TYR A 68 -6.54 -1.24 19.02
C TYR A 68 -6.16 -1.43 20.50
N LEU A 69 -6.90 -0.80 21.43
CA LEU A 69 -6.56 -0.71 22.86
C LEU A 69 -7.52 -1.44 23.81
N ARG A 70 -8.39 -2.33 23.31
CA ARG A 70 -9.28 -3.10 24.19
C ARG A 70 -8.76 -4.53 24.38
N ASN A 71 -8.08 -4.71 25.51
CA ASN A 71 -8.07 -5.97 26.23
C ASN A 71 -9.24 -5.96 27.21
#